data_AF-A0A954QAR3-F1
#
_entry.id   AF-A0A954QAR3-F1
#
_cell.length_a   1.000
_cell.length_b   1.000
_cell.length_c   1.000
_cell.angle_alpha   90.00
_cell.angle_beta   90.00
_cell.angle_gamma   90.00
#
_symmetry.space_group_name_H-M   'P 1'
#
loop_
_entity.id
_entity.type
_entity.pdbx_description
1 polymer ?
#
loop_
_entity_poly.entity_id
_entity_poly.type
_entity_poly.pdbx_seq_one_letter_code
_entity_poly.pdbx_strand_id
1 'polypeptide(L)'
;MSKHPITRRTCQICQKEWSANEVMPAAIVRPAVVERIQQDHPQWSAEGFICFADLNRYRTLYVERILTKERGELSELDSEVIRSLQQQELLSANINEEFADDQSLGARLADKIASFGG
;
A
#
# COMPACT_ATOMS: atom_id res chain seq x y z
N MET A 1 -20.89 12.26 -23.16
CA MET A 1 -20.50 11.62 -21.89
C MET A 1 -20.17 10.16 -22.19
N SER A 2 -18.91 9.84 -22.51
CA SER A 2 -18.51 8.47 -22.86
C SER A 2 -18.37 7.63 -21.60
N LYS A 3 -19.27 6.67 -21.42
CA LYS A 3 -19.19 5.65 -20.36
C LYS A 3 -18.07 4.66 -20.73
N HIS A 4 -16.85 4.89 -20.24
CA HIS A 4 -15.79 3.90 -20.35
C HIS A 4 -16.14 2.69 -19.45
N PRO A 5 -16.08 1.45 -19.96
CA PRO A 5 -16.33 0.27 -19.16
C PRO A 5 -15.22 0.11 -18.09
N ILE A 6 -15.63 0.05 -16.82
CA ILE A 6 -14.72 -0.19 -15.70
C ILE A 6 -14.28 -1.65 -15.76
N THR A 7 -13.01 -1.89 -16.09
CA THR A 7 -12.43 -3.24 -16.06
C THR A 7 -12.28 -3.67 -14.61
N ARG A 8 -12.84 -4.83 -14.27
CA ARG A 8 -12.74 -5.44 -12.93
C ARG A 8 -11.78 -6.62 -12.93
N ARG A 9 -11.12 -6.84 -11.81
CA ARG A 9 -10.18 -7.95 -11.58
C ARG A 9 -10.41 -8.56 -10.19
N THR A 10 -10.20 -9.86 -10.07
CA THR A 10 -10.37 -10.60 -8.81
C THR A 10 -9.06 -10.69 -8.05
N CYS A 11 -9.09 -10.33 -6.76
CA CYS A 11 -7.95 -10.52 -5.87
C CYS A 11 -7.77 -12.01 -5.51
N GLN A 12 -6.56 -12.55 -5.64
CA GLN A 12 -6.26 -13.95 -5.28
C GLN A 12 -6.37 -14.26 -3.78
N ILE A 13 -6.33 -13.22 -2.94
CA ILE A 13 -6.32 -13.34 -1.47
C ILE A 13 -7.75 -13.31 -0.93
N CYS A 14 -8.44 -12.16 -1.02
CA CYS A 14 -9.80 -12.03 -0.53
C CYS A 14 -10.89 -12.51 -1.49
N GLN A 15 -10.56 -12.89 -2.72
CA GLN A 15 -11.50 -13.36 -3.76
C GLN A 15 -12.60 -12.36 -4.15
N LYS A 16 -12.45 -11.08 -3.77
CA LYS A 16 -13.35 -9.99 -4.16
C LYS A 16 -12.94 -9.38 -5.50
N GLU A 17 -13.91 -8.80 -6.19
CA GLU A 17 -13.69 -8.00 -7.40
C GLU A 17 -13.37 -6.54 -7.05
N TRP A 18 -12.44 -5.97 -7.79
CA TRP A 18 -11.96 -4.61 -7.63
C TRP A 18 -11.85 -3.92 -8.99
N SER A 19 -11.91 -2.59 -9.00
CA SER A 19 -11.59 -1.86 -10.23
C SER A 19 -10.12 -2.03 -10.57
N ALA A 20 -9.76 -1.89 -11.85
CA ALA A 20 -8.37 -1.98 -12.30
C ALA A 20 -7.41 -1.01 -11.57
N ASN A 21 -7.93 0.06 -10.97
CA ASN A 21 -7.15 1.05 -10.22
C ASN A 21 -6.93 0.67 -8.75
N GLU A 22 -7.54 -0.40 -8.25
CA GLU A 22 -7.45 -0.86 -6.85
C GLU A 22 -6.71 -2.19 -6.72
N VAL A 23 -6.17 -2.70 -7.82
CA VAL A 23 -5.42 -3.96 -7.89
C VAL A 23 -4.08 -3.78 -8.55
N MET A 24 -3.18 -4.70 -8.23
CA MET A 24 -1.86 -4.82 -8.82
C MET A 24 -1.70 -6.20 -9.48
N PRO A 25 -1.06 -6.29 -10.66
CA PRO A 25 -0.62 -7.57 -11.20
C PRO A 25 0.31 -8.29 -10.21
N ALA A 26 0.07 -9.58 -9.97
CA ALA A 26 0.85 -10.37 -9.03
C ALA A 26 2.33 -10.48 -9.45
N ALA A 27 2.62 -10.50 -10.76
CA ALA A 27 3.97 -10.58 -11.31
C ALA A 27 4.92 -9.44 -10.88
N ILE A 28 4.40 -8.27 -10.49
CA ILE A 28 5.23 -7.12 -10.08
C ILE A 28 5.36 -6.98 -8.56
N VAL A 29 4.75 -7.89 -7.79
CA VAL A 29 4.90 -7.93 -6.34
C VAL A 29 6.32 -8.40 -6.00
N ARG A 30 6.99 -7.68 -5.08
CA ARG A 30 8.37 -7.99 -4.68
C ARG A 30 8.48 -9.44 -4.14
N PRO A 31 9.52 -10.21 -4.52
CA PRO A 31 9.65 -11.62 -4.13
C PRO A 31 9.52 -11.88 -2.63
N ALA A 32 10.12 -11.04 -1.78
CA ALA A 32 10.06 -11.21 -0.33
C ALA A 32 8.64 -11.09 0.26
N VAL A 33 7.78 -10.28 -0.38
CA VAL A 33 6.35 -10.19 -0.02
C VAL A 33 5.59 -11.39 -0.59
N VAL A 34 5.93 -11.84 -1.80
CA VAL A 34 5.36 -13.07 -2.40
C VAL A 34 5.63 -14.29 -1.52
N GLU A 35 6.85 -14.46 -1.03
CA GLU A 35 7.19 -15.55 -0.11
C GLU A 35 6.32 -15.53 1.14
N ARG A 36 6.08 -14.34 1.72
CA ARG A 36 5.18 -14.20 2.87
C ARG A 36 3.74 -14.52 2.50
N ILE A 37 3.25 -14.07 1.34
CA ILE A 37 1.90 -14.39 0.85
C ILE A 37 1.74 -15.90 0.66
N GLN A 38 2.71 -16.56 0.03
CA GLN A 38 2.68 -18.00 -0.26
C GLN A 38 2.64 -18.88 0.97
N GLN A 39 3.10 -18.39 2.13
CA GLN A 39 2.95 -19.09 3.41
C GLN A 39 1.48 -19.26 3.81
N ASP A 40 0.63 -18.27 3.50
CA ASP A 40 -0.80 -18.26 3.87
C ASP A 40 -1.69 -18.67 2.66
N HIS A 41 -1.22 -18.44 1.43
CA HIS A 41 -1.90 -18.75 0.17
C HIS A 41 -0.97 -19.50 -0.80
N PRO A 42 -0.78 -20.83 -0.63
CA PRO A 42 0.10 -21.64 -1.48
C PRO A 42 -0.28 -21.64 -2.96
N GLN A 43 -1.54 -21.34 -3.27
CA GLN A 43 -2.09 -21.23 -4.62
C GLN A 43 -1.77 -19.91 -5.34
N TRP A 44 -0.96 -19.03 -4.74
CA TRP A 44 -0.57 -17.76 -5.35
C TRP A 44 0.04 -17.94 -6.74
N SER A 45 -0.49 -17.23 -7.73
CA SER A 45 0.01 -17.20 -9.10
C SER A 45 0.46 -15.80 -9.50
N ALA A 46 1.57 -15.71 -10.25
CA ALA A 46 2.08 -14.47 -10.83
C ALA A 46 1.16 -13.90 -11.93
N GLU A 47 0.30 -14.74 -12.52
CA GLU A 47 -0.64 -14.35 -13.59
C GLU A 47 -1.90 -13.65 -13.05
N GLY A 48 -2.14 -13.71 -11.73
CA GLY A 48 -3.32 -13.13 -11.11
C GLY A 48 -3.13 -11.67 -10.65
N PHE A 49 -4.06 -11.23 -9.80
CA PHE A 49 -4.08 -9.88 -9.24
C PHE A 49 -4.21 -9.93 -7.72
N ILE A 50 -3.76 -8.86 -7.05
CA ILE A 50 -3.95 -8.64 -5.61
C ILE A 50 -4.48 -7.23 -5.40
N CYS A 51 -5.48 -7.05 -4.54
CA CYS A 51 -5.96 -5.72 -4.19
C CYS A 51 -4.96 -5.01 -3.27
N PHE A 52 -4.97 -3.68 -3.26
CA PHE A 52 -4.03 -2.93 -2.43
C PHE A 52 -4.18 -3.22 -0.94
N ALA A 53 -5.41 -3.38 -0.44
CA ALA A 53 -5.65 -3.70 0.96
C ALA A 53 -4.93 -4.99 1.40
N ASP A 54 -5.04 -6.07 0.63
CA ASP A 54 -4.37 -7.34 0.94
C ASP A 54 -2.86 -7.24 0.73
N LEU A 55 -2.41 -6.57 -0.35
CA LEU A 55 -0.99 -6.37 -0.62
C LEU A 55 -0.29 -5.64 0.53
N ASN A 56 -0.94 -4.61 1.05
CA ASN A 56 -0.41 -3.78 2.12
C ASN A 56 -0.37 -4.51 3.45
N ARG A 57 -1.41 -5.29 3.77
CA ARG A 57 -1.39 -6.22 4.90
C ARG A 57 -0.15 -7.12 4.85
N TYR A 58 0.14 -7.72 3.69
CA TYR A 58 1.30 -8.60 3.56
C TYR A 58 2.66 -7.88 3.58
N ARG A 59 2.73 -6.64 3.10
CA ARG A 59 3.91 -5.78 3.27
C ARG A 59 4.18 -5.49 4.74
N THR A 60 3.16 -5.17 5.51
CA THR A 60 3.27 -4.94 6.96
C THR A 60 3.73 -6.19 7.68
N LEU A 61 3.11 -7.34 7.41
CA LEU A 61 3.52 -8.63 7.99
C LEU A 61 4.97 -9.00 7.63
N TYR A 62 5.43 -8.65 6.43
CA TYR A 62 6.82 -8.85 6.03
C TYR A 62 7.78 -7.97 6.85
N VAL A 63 7.46 -6.69 7.03
CA VAL A 63 8.26 -5.77 7.85
C VAL A 63 8.28 -6.23 9.31
N GLU A 64 7.13 -6.55 9.90
CA GLU A 64 7.01 -7.13 11.25
C GLU A 64 7.95 -8.33 11.44
N ARG A 65 7.96 -9.24 10.46
CA ARG A 65 8.83 -10.42 10.51
C ARG A 65 10.30 -10.07 10.51
N ILE A 66 10.74 -9.09 9.72
CA ILE A 66 12.15 -8.65 9.70
C ILE A 66 12.53 -8.08 11.06
N LEU A 67 11.71 -7.17 11.59
CA LEU A 67 11.97 -6.51 12.86
C LEU A 67 12.02 -7.51 14.03
N THR A 68 11.14 -8.52 14.00
CA THR A 68 11.13 -9.58 15.03
C THR A 68 12.32 -10.55 14.89
N LYS A 69 12.78 -10.84 13.65
CA LYS A 69 13.90 -11.77 13.41
C LYS A 69 15.25 -11.25 13.88
N GLU A 70 15.44 -9.93 13.94
CA GLU A 70 16.72 -9.32 14.34
C GLU A 70 16.86 -9.13 15.88
N ARG A 71 15.76 -9.19 16.64
CA ARG A 71 15.76 -8.91 18.08
C ARG A 71 15.11 -9.96 18.98
N GLY A 72 14.37 -10.92 18.42
CA GLY A 72 13.61 -11.92 19.20
C GLY A 72 12.25 -11.43 19.70
N GLU A 73 12.04 -10.10 19.85
CA GLU A 73 10.77 -9.47 20.26
C GLU A 73 10.56 -8.12 19.53
N LEU A 74 9.31 -7.75 19.23
CA LEU A 74 8.93 -6.45 18.62
C LEU A 74 9.15 -5.30 19.61
N SER A 75 9.90 -4.25 19.22
CA SER A 75 10.10 -3.08 20.07
C SER A 75 9.08 -1.96 19.79
N GLU A 76 8.91 -1.01 20.72
CA GLU A 76 7.94 0.10 20.55
C GLU A 76 8.24 0.99 19.32
N LEU A 77 9.51 1.13 18.94
CA LEU A 77 9.93 1.85 17.74
C LEU A 77 9.51 1.12 16.44
N ASP A 78 9.49 -0.21 16.46
CA ASP A 78 9.04 -1.03 15.33
C ASP A 78 7.53 -0.87 15.10
N SER A 79 6.78 -0.70 16.19
CA SER A 79 5.34 -0.45 16.14
C SER A 79 5.00 0.90 15.50
N GLU A 80 5.86 1.92 15.68
CA GLU A 80 5.68 3.24 15.07
C GLU A 80 5.94 3.22 13.56
N VAL A 81 6.90 2.42 13.08
CA VAL A 81 7.14 2.20 11.65
C VAL A 81 5.95 1.48 10.99
N ILE A 82 5.42 0.44 11.63
CA ILE A 82 4.22 -0.27 11.15
C ILE A 82 3.02 0.69 11.07
N ARG A 83 2.82 1.50 12.11
CA ARG A 83 1.75 2.50 12.15
C ARG A 83 1.88 3.54 11.04
N SER A 84 3.11 3.98 10.76
CA SER A 84 3.39 4.95 9.69
C SER A 84 3.10 4.38 8.30
N LEU A 85 3.40 3.10 8.07
CA LEU A 85 3.05 2.41 6.82
C LEU A 85 1.53 2.30 6.65
N GLN A 86 0.80 1.96 7.72
CA GLN A 86 -0.68 1.93 7.70
C GLN A 86 -1.30 3.32 7.49
N GLN A 87 -0.70 4.38 8.03
CA GLN A 87 -1.21 5.75 7.90
C GLN A 87 -0.94 6.39 6.52
N GLN A 88 0.13 6.01 5.83
CA GLN A 88 0.40 6.47 4.46
C GLN A 88 -0.61 5.92 3.43
N GLU A 89 -1.45 4.94 3.80
CA GLU A 89 -2.54 4.44 2.97
C GLU A 89 -3.84 5.26 3.04
N LEU A 90 -4.02 6.11 4.07
CA LEU A 90 -5.21 6.96 4.18
C LEU A 90 -5.18 8.16 3.22
N LEU A 91 -4.05 8.45 2.57
CA LEU A 91 -3.93 9.57 1.62
C LEU A 91 -4.03 9.17 0.15
N SER A 92 -4.30 7.89 -0.16
CA SER A 92 -4.47 7.45 -1.55
C SER A 92 -5.90 7.02 -1.89
N ALA A 93 -6.83 7.12 -0.92
CA ALA A 93 -8.23 6.76 -1.09
C ALA A 93 -9.18 7.98 -1.23
N ASN A 94 -8.68 9.22 -1.19
CA ASN A 94 -9.54 10.40 -1.21
C ASN A 94 -9.07 11.49 -2.18
N ILE A 95 -9.02 11.17 -3.48
CA ILE A 95 -8.76 12.17 -4.54
C ILE A 95 -9.89 12.23 -5.57
N ASN A 96 -11.09 11.75 -5.24
CA ASN A 96 -12.20 11.79 -6.21
C ASN A 96 -13.50 12.39 -5.69
N GLU A 97 -13.54 12.93 -4.48
CA GLU A 97 -14.66 13.75 -4.07
C GLU A 97 -14.15 15.10 -3.57
N GLU A 98 -14.63 16.12 -4.28
CA GLU A 98 -14.83 17.48 -3.81
C GLU A 98 -13.73 18.55 -3.99
N PHE A 99 -14.07 19.46 -4.93
CA PHE A 99 -13.73 20.88 -5.02
C PHE A 99 -12.26 21.21 -5.37
N ALA A 100 -12.01 21.81 -6.54
CA ALA A 100 -12.21 23.24 -6.79
C ALA A 100 -11.57 24.11 -5.69
N ASP A 101 -10.72 25.03 -6.14
CA ASP A 101 -10.08 26.12 -5.39
C ASP A 101 -8.66 25.88 -4.83
N ASP A 102 -7.72 26.23 -5.71
CA ASP A 102 -6.56 27.10 -5.52
C ASP A 102 -5.56 26.90 -4.36
N GLN A 103 -4.36 26.49 -4.77
CA GLN A 103 -3.08 27.18 -4.50
C GLN A 103 -2.86 27.73 -3.08
N SER A 104 -2.36 26.90 -2.15
CA SER A 104 -1.62 27.42 -0.98
C SER A 104 -0.74 26.42 -0.24
N LEU A 105 -0.95 25.11 -0.41
CA LEU A 105 -0.26 24.10 0.41
C LEU A 105 1.18 23.82 -0.03
N GLY A 106 1.46 23.90 -1.34
CA GLY A 106 2.81 23.66 -1.88
C GLY A 106 3.83 24.74 -1.52
N ALA A 107 3.40 26.01 -1.48
CA ALA A 107 4.28 27.14 -1.18
C ALA A 107 4.77 27.12 0.28
N ARG A 108 3.92 26.70 1.23
CA ARG A 108 4.28 26.65 2.67
C ARG A 108 5.19 25.48 3.01
N LEU A 109 5.13 24.38 2.25
CA LEU A 109 6.04 23.24 2.42
C LEU A 109 7.46 23.59 1.97
N ALA A 110 7.61 24.39 0.91
CA ALA A 110 8.91 24.87 0.43
C ALA A 110 9.63 25.76 1.46
N ASP A 111 8.91 26.69 2.10
CA ASP A 111 9.48 27.56 3.14
C ASP A 111 10.00 26.78 4.36
N LYS A 112 9.36 25.65 4.68
CA LYS A 112 9.72 24.84 5.85
C LYS A 112 10.89 23.89 5.60
N ILE A 113 11.16 23.53 4.34
CA ILE A 113 12.32 22.72 3.95
C ILE A 113 13.58 23.59 3.83
N ALA A 114 13.43 24.88 3.50
CA ALA A 114 14.55 25.82 3.44
C ALA A 114 15.17 26.15 4.83
N SER A 115 14.47 25.94 5.95
CA SER A 115 14.98 26.24 7.29
C SER A 115 15.83 25.13 7.94
N PHE A 116 15.94 23.95 7.31
CA PHE A 116 16.74 22.82 7.84
C PHE A 116 18.13 22.68 7.17
N GLY A 117 18.41 23.50 6.16
CA GLY A 117 19.63 23.39 5.33
C GLY A 117 20.56 24.60 5.42
N GLY A 118 20.61 25.27 6.57
CA GLY A 118 21.60 26.31 6.90
C GLY A 118 22.42 25.89 8.11
#